data_AF-A0A6L8KIX6-F1
#
_entry.id   AF-A0A6L8KIX6-F1
#
_cell.length_a   1.000
_cell.length_b   1.000
_cell.length_c   1.000
_cell.angle_alpha   90.00
_cell.angle_beta   90.00
_cell.angle_gamma   90.00
#
_symmetry.space_group_name_H-M   'P 1'
#
loop_
_entity.id
_entity.type
_entity.pdbx_description
1 polymer ?
#
loop_
_entity_poly.entity_id
_entity_poly.type
_entity_poly.pdbx_seq_one_letter_code
_entity_poly.pdbx_strand_id
1 'polypeptide(L)'
;MRLTNLLIGAAILSASAMAHADNIIASGSGLSGVYTTEHFDSALSEGAAAGSNFAGVTFGDGNFVTGYYAGTYPNMNGTVVANFYPCCTTPTTLTFSSNLSGAAFNFVSNPGESTFTAYLGATAVASFTSATGYGGEFYGFQNIVFNSIKIESGGSNNAYILDNLQTAAVPEPETYAMLLGGLGLLSLIRRRAKKA
;
A
#
# COMPACT_ATOMS: atom_id res chain seq x y z
N MET A 1 41.22 9.86 -48.04
CA MET A 1 39.75 9.80 -47.94
C MET A 1 39.40 8.99 -46.70
N ARG A 2 38.62 9.62 -45.79
CA ARG A 2 37.90 9.17 -44.57
C ARG A 2 37.75 7.63 -44.38
N LEU A 3 37.71 7.03 -43.18
CA LEU A 3 36.92 7.36 -41.98
C LEU A 3 37.56 6.80 -40.70
N THR A 4 37.56 7.62 -39.64
CA THR A 4 37.66 7.28 -38.22
C THR A 4 36.35 6.65 -37.71
N ASN A 5 36.41 5.50 -37.04
CA ASN A 5 35.26 4.96 -36.29
C ASN A 5 35.43 5.21 -34.79
N LEU A 6 34.49 6.00 -34.29
CA LEU A 6 34.29 6.44 -32.91
C LEU A 6 33.63 5.31 -32.11
N LEU A 7 34.28 4.80 -31.07
CA LEU A 7 33.67 3.89 -30.10
C LEU A 7 32.91 4.73 -29.06
N ILE A 8 31.59 4.64 -29.07
CA ILE A 8 30.71 5.27 -28.08
C ILE A 8 30.60 4.32 -26.88
N GLY A 9 31.06 4.77 -25.71
CA GLY A 9 30.93 4.08 -24.45
C GLY A 9 29.48 4.09 -23.94
N ALA A 10 28.98 2.92 -23.59
CA ALA A 10 27.72 2.77 -22.87
C ALA A 10 27.96 2.95 -21.37
N ALA A 11 27.52 4.08 -20.81
CA ALA A 11 27.42 4.25 -19.37
C ALA A 11 26.20 3.48 -18.87
N ILE A 12 26.42 2.36 -18.19
CA ILE A 12 25.40 1.65 -17.43
C ILE A 12 25.19 2.45 -16.14
N LEU A 13 24.12 3.25 -16.09
CA LEU A 13 23.61 3.75 -14.81
C LEU A 13 22.98 2.57 -14.07
N SER A 14 23.77 1.90 -13.24
CA SER A 14 23.26 1.03 -12.19
C SER A 14 22.57 1.92 -11.15
N ALA A 15 21.25 2.02 -11.22
CA ALA A 15 20.44 2.61 -10.16
C ALA A 15 20.58 1.73 -8.91
N SER A 16 21.41 2.17 -7.96
CA SER A 16 21.46 1.59 -6.63
C SER A 16 20.14 1.90 -5.93
N ALA A 17 19.32 0.88 -5.69
CA ALA A 17 18.18 0.96 -4.80
C ALA A 17 18.68 1.42 -3.42
N MET A 18 18.35 2.64 -3.03
CA MET A 18 18.62 3.13 -1.68
C MET A 18 17.64 2.40 -0.76
N ALA A 19 18.13 1.40 -0.03
CA ALA A 19 17.38 0.81 1.07
C ALA A 19 17.21 1.87 2.17
N HIS A 20 16.04 2.48 2.25
CA HIS A 20 15.64 3.29 3.41
C HIS A 20 14.84 2.37 4.35
N ALA A 21 15.42 2.06 5.50
CA ALA A 21 14.75 1.27 6.56
C ALA A 21 13.50 1.97 7.14
N ASP A 22 13.28 3.23 6.79
CA ASP A 22 12.14 4.06 7.23
C ASP A 22 10.84 3.76 6.46
N ASN A 23 10.91 2.89 5.44
CA ASN A 23 9.82 2.70 4.48
C ASN A 23 9.03 1.42 4.70
N ILE A 24 9.49 0.54 5.61
CA ILE A 24 8.98 -0.81 5.81
C ILE A 24 8.29 -0.88 7.17
N ILE A 25 7.13 -1.55 7.20
CA ILE A 25 6.43 -1.91 8.43
C ILE A 25 6.40 -3.43 8.50
N ALA A 26 6.95 -3.96 9.59
CA ALA A 26 6.90 -5.37 10.00
C ALA A 26 7.00 -5.40 11.53
N SER A 27 5.96 -4.92 12.21
CA SER A 27 6.02 -4.62 13.65
C SER A 27 4.66 -4.76 14.35
N GLY A 28 4.65 -4.65 15.68
CA GLY A 28 3.41 -4.70 16.47
C GLY A 28 2.49 -3.50 16.30
N SER A 29 2.91 -2.45 15.58
CA SER A 29 2.11 -1.27 15.28
C SER A 29 2.13 -0.93 13.80
N GLY A 30 1.04 -0.35 13.29
CA GLY A 30 0.91 0.10 11.90
C GLY A 30 1.55 1.46 11.63
N LEU A 31 0.91 2.24 10.76
CA LEU A 31 1.35 3.57 10.35
C LEU A 31 1.48 4.52 11.55
N SER A 32 2.46 5.42 11.45
CA SER A 32 2.55 6.59 12.32
C SER A 32 1.94 7.81 11.63
N GLY A 33 1.46 8.79 12.41
CA GLY A 33 0.89 10.03 11.86
C GLY A 33 -0.61 9.94 11.55
N VAL A 34 -1.02 10.58 10.44
CA VAL A 34 -2.43 10.68 10.03
C VAL A 34 -2.76 9.60 9.02
N TYR A 35 -3.70 8.74 9.37
CA TYR A 35 -4.20 7.66 8.51
C TYR A 35 -5.69 7.39 8.81
N THR A 36 -6.32 6.65 7.91
CA THR A 36 -7.64 6.04 8.13
C THR A 36 -7.49 4.53 8.23
N THR A 37 -8.43 3.85 8.89
CA THR A 37 -8.46 2.38 9.01
C THR A 37 -9.75 1.85 8.40
N GLU A 38 -9.62 0.84 7.55
CA GLU A 38 -10.69 -0.04 7.08
C GLU A 38 -10.63 -1.35 7.88
N HIS A 39 -11.70 -1.66 8.62
CA HIS A 39 -11.80 -2.82 9.51
C HIS A 39 -12.46 -4.03 8.84
N PHE A 40 -12.89 -3.90 7.58
CA PHE A 40 -13.57 -4.94 6.81
C PHE A 40 -14.86 -5.50 7.41
N ASP A 41 -15.38 -4.89 8.48
CA ASP A 41 -16.68 -5.13 9.08
C ASP A 41 -17.80 -4.79 8.08
N SER A 42 -18.05 -5.74 7.18
CA SER A 42 -19.00 -5.62 6.08
C SER A 42 -20.26 -6.42 6.36
N ALA A 43 -21.36 -5.99 5.74
CA ALA A 43 -22.59 -6.77 5.68
C ALA A 43 -22.56 -7.84 4.56
N LEU A 44 -21.38 -8.11 3.99
CA LEU A 44 -21.22 -9.13 2.95
C LEU A 44 -21.42 -10.52 3.55
N SER A 45 -21.94 -11.44 2.74
CA SER A 45 -22.08 -12.84 3.15
C SER A 45 -20.71 -13.52 3.26
N GLU A 46 -20.60 -14.48 4.16
CA GLU A 46 -19.45 -15.39 4.27
C GLU A 46 -19.04 -15.95 2.90
N GLY A 47 -17.74 -15.86 2.57
CA GLY A 47 -17.18 -16.33 1.31
C GLY A 47 -17.47 -15.43 0.09
N ALA A 48 -18.08 -14.26 0.27
CA ALA A 48 -18.21 -13.30 -0.82
C ALA A 48 -16.83 -12.76 -1.22
N ALA A 49 -16.63 -12.52 -2.53
CA ALA A 49 -15.39 -11.93 -3.02
C ALA A 49 -15.18 -10.53 -2.41
N ALA A 50 -13.99 -10.27 -1.89
CA ALA A 50 -13.63 -8.97 -1.33
C ALA A 50 -13.67 -7.89 -2.41
N GLY A 51 -13.02 -8.14 -3.56
CA GLY A 51 -13.09 -7.31 -4.77
C GLY A 51 -12.98 -5.82 -4.47
N SER A 52 -13.89 -5.01 -5.02
CA SER A 52 -13.99 -3.56 -4.79
C SER A 52 -15.07 -3.18 -3.77
N ASN A 53 -15.42 -4.06 -2.84
CA ASN A 53 -16.50 -3.81 -1.87
C ASN A 53 -16.08 -2.89 -0.71
N PHE A 54 -14.78 -2.62 -0.56
CA PHE A 54 -14.22 -1.79 0.50
C PHE A 54 -13.76 -0.45 -0.07
N ALA A 55 -13.97 0.63 0.71
CA ALA A 55 -13.71 1.96 0.22
C ALA A 55 -12.21 2.17 -0.05
N GLY A 56 -11.89 2.59 -1.27
CA GLY A 56 -10.53 3.01 -1.63
C GLY A 56 -9.52 1.88 -1.90
N VAL A 57 -9.92 0.61 -1.77
CA VAL A 57 -9.07 -0.56 -2.07
C VAL A 57 -9.84 -1.58 -2.91
N THR A 58 -9.15 -2.21 -3.86
CA THR A 58 -9.64 -3.36 -4.62
C THR A 58 -8.70 -4.53 -4.41
N PHE A 59 -9.25 -5.66 -3.99
CA PHE A 59 -8.52 -6.91 -3.82
C PHE A 59 -8.50 -7.70 -5.12
N GLY A 60 -7.34 -8.27 -5.45
CA GLY A 60 -7.22 -9.23 -6.54
C GLY A 60 -8.07 -10.47 -6.30
N ASP A 61 -8.37 -11.17 -7.39
CA ASP A 61 -9.16 -12.40 -7.39
C ASP A 61 -8.65 -13.42 -6.35
N GLY A 62 -9.56 -14.21 -5.79
CA GLY A 62 -9.24 -15.21 -4.78
C GLY A 62 -9.15 -14.67 -3.34
N ASN A 63 -9.53 -13.41 -3.11
CA ASN A 63 -9.72 -12.82 -1.78
C ASN A 63 -11.21 -12.76 -1.44
N PHE A 64 -11.56 -13.22 -0.24
CA PHE A 64 -12.94 -13.36 0.22
C PHE A 64 -13.10 -12.83 1.64
N VAL A 65 -14.30 -12.39 1.97
CA VAL A 65 -14.64 -12.03 3.36
C VAL A 65 -15.00 -13.27 4.16
N THR A 66 -14.58 -13.30 5.42
CA THR A 66 -14.93 -14.37 6.36
C THR A 66 -15.01 -13.86 7.79
N GLY A 67 -16.02 -14.30 8.54
CA GLY A 67 -16.15 -14.06 9.97
C GLY A 67 -15.59 -15.18 10.84
N TYR A 68 -15.09 -16.28 10.25
CA TYR A 68 -14.66 -17.46 11.01
C TYR A 68 -13.45 -17.22 11.91
N TYR A 69 -12.67 -16.18 11.62
CA TYR A 69 -11.43 -15.87 12.33
C TYR A 69 -11.57 -14.71 13.32
N ALA A 70 -12.79 -14.20 13.52
CA ALA A 70 -13.08 -13.14 14.48
C ALA A 70 -12.57 -13.51 15.88
N GLY A 71 -11.61 -12.73 16.40
CA GLY A 71 -11.01 -12.91 17.72
C GLY A 71 -10.13 -14.16 17.87
N THR A 72 -9.87 -14.90 16.79
CA THR A 72 -9.05 -16.13 16.84
C THR A 72 -7.55 -15.80 16.94
N TYR A 73 -7.12 -14.74 16.25
CA TYR A 73 -5.74 -14.28 16.24
C TYR A 73 -5.64 -12.84 16.78
N PRO A 74 -4.47 -12.42 17.29
CA PRO A 74 -4.27 -11.05 17.72
C PRO A 74 -4.62 -10.08 16.59
N ASN A 75 -5.32 -8.99 16.93
CA ASN A 75 -5.72 -7.93 16.00
C ASN A 75 -6.61 -8.37 14.83
N MET A 76 -7.18 -9.59 14.85
CA MET A 76 -8.18 -10.04 13.87
C MET A 76 -9.55 -9.99 14.54
N ASN A 77 -10.33 -8.94 14.30
CA ASN A 77 -11.62 -8.74 14.94
C ASN A 77 -12.72 -8.67 13.89
N GLY A 78 -13.90 -9.22 14.19
CA GLY A 78 -15.01 -9.16 13.25
C GLY A 78 -14.73 -9.88 11.94
N THR A 79 -15.06 -9.24 10.81
CA THR A 79 -14.89 -9.83 9.48
C THR A 79 -13.50 -9.52 8.93
N VAL A 80 -12.80 -10.55 8.44
CA VAL A 80 -11.47 -10.41 7.83
C VAL A 80 -11.51 -10.73 6.34
N VAL A 81 -10.45 -10.36 5.61
CA VAL A 81 -10.25 -10.81 4.23
C VAL A 81 -9.26 -11.98 4.21
N ALA A 82 -9.64 -13.08 3.57
CA ALA A 82 -8.86 -14.32 3.49
C ALA A 82 -8.62 -14.73 2.03
N ASN A 83 -7.50 -15.40 1.75
CA ASN A 83 -7.23 -15.92 0.39
C ASN A 83 -7.61 -17.39 0.18
N PHE A 84 -8.30 -18.01 1.13
CA PHE A 84 -8.52 -19.46 1.14
C PHE A 84 -10.00 -19.87 1.21
N TYR A 85 -10.72 -19.66 0.11
CA TYR A 85 -12.07 -20.18 -0.10
C TYR A 85 -12.29 -20.46 -1.62
N PRO A 86 -11.89 -21.62 -2.21
CA PRO A 86 -11.56 -22.93 -1.61
C PRO A 86 -10.05 -23.25 -1.43
N CYS A 87 -9.20 -22.24 -1.20
CA CYS A 87 -7.72 -22.32 -1.12
C CYS A 87 -6.98 -22.35 -2.47
N CYS A 88 -5.82 -21.72 -2.61
CA CYS A 88 -5.34 -20.49 -1.97
C CYS A 88 -4.71 -19.68 -3.11
N THR A 89 -5.04 -18.39 -3.24
CA THR A 89 -4.52 -17.58 -4.36
C THR A 89 -3.35 -16.73 -3.90
N THR A 90 -2.17 -16.99 -4.46
CA THR A 90 -0.94 -16.20 -4.27
C THR A 90 -0.12 -16.22 -5.57
N PRO A 91 0.53 -15.12 -5.98
CA PRO A 91 0.42 -13.78 -5.39
C PRO A 91 -0.99 -13.18 -5.53
N THR A 92 -1.33 -12.23 -4.67
CA THR A 92 -2.44 -11.29 -4.89
C THR A 92 -1.95 -9.86 -4.94
N THR A 93 -2.81 -8.93 -5.31
CA THR A 93 -2.55 -7.48 -5.26
C THR A 93 -3.69 -6.75 -4.58
N LEU A 94 -3.35 -5.80 -3.72
CA LEU A 94 -4.25 -4.78 -3.20
C LEU A 94 -4.00 -3.53 -4.04
N THR A 95 -5.00 -3.05 -4.78
CA THR A 95 -4.91 -1.86 -5.61
C THR A 95 -5.69 -0.71 -4.98
N PHE A 96 -5.04 0.43 -4.78
CA PHE A 96 -5.65 1.59 -4.15
C PHE A 96 -6.22 2.56 -5.20
N SER A 97 -7.33 3.21 -4.85
CA SER A 97 -8.02 4.16 -5.73
C SER A 97 -7.24 5.46 -6.00
N SER A 98 -6.20 5.71 -5.21
CA SER A 98 -5.30 6.87 -5.33
C SER A 98 -3.88 6.47 -4.95
N ASN A 99 -2.91 7.34 -5.26
CA ASN A 99 -1.56 7.19 -4.71
C ASN A 99 -1.60 7.41 -3.19
N LEU A 100 -0.89 6.56 -2.45
CA LEU A 100 -0.73 6.62 -1.00
C LEU A 100 0.71 6.95 -0.63
N SER A 101 0.89 7.57 0.54
CA SER A 101 2.19 7.76 1.19
C SER A 101 2.52 6.64 2.20
N GLY A 102 1.50 5.87 2.60
CA GLY A 102 1.64 4.72 3.46
C GLY A 102 0.41 3.83 3.46
N ALA A 103 0.62 2.53 3.67
CA ALA A 103 -0.42 1.55 3.91
C ALA A 103 0.15 0.40 4.73
N ALA A 104 -0.59 -0.03 5.75
CA ALA A 104 -0.23 -1.17 6.59
C ALA A 104 -1.48 -1.94 6.97
N PHE A 105 -1.36 -3.24 7.17
CA PHE A 105 -2.49 -4.09 7.57
C PHE A 105 -2.01 -5.16 8.53
N ASN A 106 -2.89 -5.61 9.43
CA ASN A 106 -2.62 -6.82 10.19
C ASN A 106 -2.63 -8.01 9.23
N PHE A 107 -1.68 -8.92 9.42
CA PHE A 107 -1.53 -10.09 8.56
C PHE A 107 -1.28 -11.33 9.40
N VAL A 108 -2.04 -12.40 9.14
CA VAL A 108 -1.81 -13.72 9.71
C VAL A 108 -1.66 -14.71 8.58
N SER A 109 -0.64 -15.56 8.65
CA SER A 109 -0.44 -16.67 7.73
C SER A 109 -0.03 -17.92 8.49
N ASN A 110 0.06 -19.04 7.77
CA ASN A 110 0.86 -20.14 8.28
C ASN A 110 2.33 -19.69 8.46
N PRO A 111 3.06 -20.20 9.47
CA PRO A 111 4.44 -19.81 9.71
C PRO A 111 5.32 -20.02 8.48
N GLY A 112 6.05 -18.98 8.10
CA GLY A 112 6.89 -18.95 6.91
C GLY A 112 7.43 -17.55 6.63
N GLU A 113 7.98 -17.35 5.43
CA GLU A 113 8.37 -16.02 4.95
C GLU A 113 7.38 -15.53 3.90
N SER A 114 6.87 -14.32 4.05
CA SER A 114 6.05 -13.66 3.04
C SER A 114 6.77 -12.44 2.48
N THR A 115 6.57 -12.19 1.19
CA THR A 115 7.13 -11.04 0.49
C THR A 115 6.02 -10.03 0.18
N PHE A 116 6.30 -8.77 0.51
CA PHE A 116 5.45 -7.64 0.19
C PHE A 116 6.19 -6.73 -0.77
N THR A 117 5.52 -6.29 -1.82
CA THR A 117 6.10 -5.38 -2.82
C THR A 117 5.14 -4.24 -3.12
N ALA A 118 5.57 -3.00 -2.88
CA ALA A 118 4.83 -1.80 -3.26
C ALA A 118 5.14 -1.41 -4.71
N TYR A 119 4.11 -1.06 -5.46
CA TYR A 119 4.22 -0.61 -6.85
C TYR A 119 3.60 0.77 -7.04
N LEU A 120 4.23 1.58 -7.89
CA LEU A 120 3.64 2.76 -8.49
C LEU A 120 3.38 2.48 -9.98
N GLY A 121 2.14 2.16 -10.32
CA GLY A 121 1.81 1.61 -11.63
C GLY A 121 2.46 0.24 -11.82
N ALA A 122 3.28 0.08 -12.86
CA ALA A 122 4.00 -1.17 -13.14
C ALA A 122 5.37 -1.28 -12.46
N THR A 123 5.85 -0.21 -11.81
CA THR A 123 7.20 -0.13 -11.27
C THR A 123 7.21 -0.48 -9.78
N ALA A 124 8.00 -1.48 -9.39
CA ALA A 124 8.24 -1.77 -7.98
C ALA A 124 9.07 -0.64 -7.35
N VAL A 125 8.55 -0.02 -6.28
CA VAL A 125 9.20 1.11 -5.58
C VAL A 125 9.81 0.70 -4.24
N ALA A 126 9.31 -0.39 -3.64
CA ALA A 126 9.88 -1.00 -2.44
C ALA A 126 9.48 -2.47 -2.36
N SER A 127 10.31 -3.29 -1.72
CA SER A 127 10.00 -4.69 -1.45
C SER A 127 10.73 -5.15 -0.19
N PHE A 128 10.10 -6.02 0.58
CA PHE A 128 10.76 -6.71 1.69
C PHE A 128 10.17 -8.10 1.90
N THR A 129 10.96 -8.97 2.53
CA THR A 129 10.54 -10.29 2.99
C THR A 129 10.67 -10.32 4.50
N SER A 130 9.67 -10.87 5.18
CA SER A 130 9.69 -11.03 6.63
C SER A 130 9.10 -12.37 7.02
N ALA A 131 9.53 -12.89 8.17
CA ALA A 131 8.80 -13.96 8.84
C ALA A 131 7.36 -13.48 9.14
N THR A 132 6.40 -14.33 8.81
CA THR A 132 4.97 -14.15 9.10
C THR A 132 4.45 -15.40 9.81
N GLY A 133 3.31 -15.27 10.50
CA GLY A 133 2.72 -16.37 11.25
C GLY A 133 1.41 -15.95 11.91
N TYR A 134 1.13 -16.54 13.07
CA TYR A 134 -0.13 -16.33 13.80
C TYR A 134 -0.15 -15.09 14.71
N GLY A 135 0.85 -14.20 14.58
CA GLY A 135 1.04 -13.09 15.51
C GLY A 135 0.17 -11.86 15.23
N GLY A 136 -0.36 -11.71 14.01
CA GLY A 136 -1.23 -10.59 13.67
C GLY A 136 -0.52 -9.25 13.70
N GLU A 137 0.78 -9.23 13.40
CA GLU A 137 1.59 -8.02 13.27
C GLU A 137 1.14 -7.18 12.05
N PHE A 138 1.53 -5.91 12.06
CA PHE A 138 1.33 -5.03 10.91
C PHE A 138 2.44 -5.23 9.89
N TYR A 139 2.05 -5.30 8.62
CA TYR A 139 2.94 -5.33 7.47
C TYR A 139 2.55 -4.27 6.45
N GLY A 140 3.54 -3.65 5.83
CA GLY A 140 3.27 -2.67 4.77
C GLY A 140 4.41 -1.68 4.56
N PHE A 141 4.04 -0.49 4.09
CA PHE A 141 4.98 0.54 3.70
C PHE A 141 4.55 1.92 4.20
N GLN A 142 5.52 2.80 4.41
CA GLN A 142 5.31 4.20 4.74
C GLN A 142 6.37 5.08 4.07
N ASN A 143 6.18 6.39 4.07
CA ASN A 143 7.14 7.37 3.56
C ASN A 143 7.57 7.14 2.09
N ILE A 144 6.73 6.48 1.29
CA ILE A 144 6.93 6.24 -0.15
C ILE A 144 5.62 6.39 -0.91
N VAL A 145 5.69 6.76 -2.19
CA VAL A 145 4.51 6.89 -3.05
C VAL A 145 4.27 5.61 -3.83
N PHE A 146 3.10 5.01 -3.66
CA PHE A 146 2.67 3.79 -4.36
C PHE A 146 1.15 3.76 -4.53
N ASN A 147 0.65 2.86 -5.37
CA ASN A 147 -0.79 2.67 -5.59
C ASN A 147 -1.21 1.19 -5.56
N SER A 148 -0.29 0.27 -5.31
CA SER A 148 -0.64 -1.12 -5.01
C SER A 148 0.41 -1.82 -4.17
N ILE A 149 -0.02 -2.87 -3.46
CA ILE A 149 0.83 -3.81 -2.73
C ILE A 149 0.55 -5.20 -3.26
N LYS A 150 1.58 -5.86 -3.78
CA LYS A 150 1.56 -7.30 -4.09
C LYS A 150 1.96 -8.08 -2.86
N ILE A 151 1.21 -9.14 -2.56
CA ILE A 151 1.47 -10.05 -1.44
C ILE A 151 1.79 -11.42 -2.03
N GLU A 152 2.98 -11.90 -1.73
CA GLU A 152 3.41 -13.28 -1.94
C GLU A 152 3.49 -13.95 -0.56
N SER A 153 2.36 -14.51 -0.11
CA SER A 153 2.33 -15.24 1.16
C SER A 153 3.11 -16.54 1.04
N GLY A 154 3.98 -16.80 2.01
CA GLY A 154 4.61 -18.11 2.18
C GLY A 154 4.00 -18.91 3.33
N GLY A 155 4.72 -19.95 3.73
CA GLY A 155 4.23 -20.94 4.69
C GLY A 155 3.36 -22.02 4.04
N SER A 156 2.91 -23.00 4.83
CA SER A 156 2.11 -24.11 4.31
C SER A 156 0.86 -23.60 3.56
N ASN A 157 0.64 -24.08 2.34
CA ASN A 157 -0.48 -23.73 1.47
C ASN A 157 -0.65 -22.23 1.13
N ASN A 158 0.30 -21.35 1.50
CA ASN A 158 0.27 -19.91 1.23
C ASN A 158 -1.02 -19.19 1.67
N ALA A 159 -1.67 -19.72 2.71
CA ALA A 159 -2.91 -19.20 3.25
C ALA A 159 -2.64 -17.98 4.15
N TYR A 160 -3.45 -16.94 4.00
CA TYR A 160 -3.43 -15.79 4.88
C TYR A 160 -4.82 -15.21 5.12
N ILE A 161 -4.93 -14.46 6.22
CA ILE A 161 -5.99 -13.50 6.49
C ILE A 161 -5.37 -12.11 6.75
N LEU A 162 -6.12 -11.06 6.43
CA LEU A 162 -5.75 -9.67 6.68
C LEU A 162 -6.91 -8.89 7.29
N ASP A 163 -6.55 -7.90 8.10
CA ASP A 163 -7.48 -7.02 8.80
C ASP A 163 -6.86 -5.62 9.03
N ASN A 164 -7.67 -4.65 9.46
CA ASN A 164 -7.29 -3.29 9.86
C ASN A 164 -6.36 -2.61 8.85
N LEU A 165 -6.79 -2.50 7.60
CA LEU A 165 -6.03 -1.82 6.56
C LEU A 165 -5.98 -0.31 6.87
N GLN A 166 -4.81 0.14 7.28
CA GLN A 166 -4.48 1.53 7.46
C GLN A 166 -3.99 2.12 6.15
N THR A 167 -4.45 3.32 5.80
CA THR A 167 -3.97 4.06 4.61
C THR A 167 -3.71 5.51 4.95
N ALA A 168 -2.61 6.05 4.41
CA ALA A 168 -2.25 7.45 4.47
C ALA A 168 -2.20 8.00 3.05
N ALA A 169 -3.00 9.03 2.79
CA ALA A 169 -2.99 9.74 1.51
C ALA A 169 -1.64 10.41 1.29
N VAL A 170 -1.24 10.63 0.03
CA VAL A 170 -0.16 11.56 -0.26
C VAL A 170 -0.64 12.97 0.11
N PRO A 171 0.02 13.69 1.04
CA PRO A 171 -0.35 15.06 1.34
C PRO A 171 -0.39 15.87 0.05
N GLU A 172 -1.48 16.60 -0.16
CA GLU A 172 -1.56 17.47 -1.34
C GLU A 172 -0.32 18.38 -1.37
N PRO A 173 0.28 18.58 -2.55
CA PRO A 173 1.43 19.44 -2.64
C PRO A 173 1.02 20.83 -2.13
N GLU A 174 1.82 21.40 -1.23
CA GLU A 174 1.67 22.77 -0.73
C GLU A 174 1.53 23.78 -1.88
N THR A 175 1.90 23.40 -3.11
CA THR A 175 1.58 24.09 -4.35
C THR A 175 0.12 24.54 -4.45
N TYR A 176 -0.87 23.76 -4.01
CA TYR A 176 -2.27 24.23 -4.03
C TYR A 176 -2.54 25.30 -2.98
N ALA A 177 -2.01 25.14 -1.76
CA ALA A 177 -2.09 26.16 -0.72
C ALA A 177 -1.36 27.46 -1.14
N MET A 178 -0.22 27.33 -1.82
CA MET A 178 0.57 28.44 -2.36
C MET A 178 -0.10 29.07 -3.60
N LEU A 179 -0.77 28.28 -4.43
CA LEU A 179 -1.56 28.79 -5.55
C LEU A 179 -2.75 29.59 -5.05
N LEU A 180 -3.51 29.06 -4.09
CA LEU A 180 -4.62 29.76 -3.45
C LEU A 180 -4.13 30.99 -2.69
N GLY A 181 -3.02 30.87 -1.96
CA GLY A 181 -2.36 31.98 -1.29
C GLY A 181 -1.93 33.08 -2.28
N GLY A 182 -1.33 32.69 -3.41
CA GLY A 182 -0.92 33.59 -4.48
C GLY A 182 -2.11 34.30 -5.15
N LEU A 183 -3.17 33.57 -5.47
CA LEU A 183 -4.41 34.14 -6.03
C LEU A 183 -5.11 35.07 -5.04
N GLY A 184 -5.08 34.73 -3.74
CA GLY A 184 -5.56 35.60 -2.66
C GLY A 184 -4.79 36.92 -2.62
N LEU A 185 -3.46 36.87 -2.72
CA LEU A 185 -2.61 38.05 -2.71
C LEU A 185 -2.87 38.97 -3.92
N LEU A 186 -3.00 38.40 -5.12
CA LEU A 186 -3.33 39.15 -6.34
C LEU A 186 -4.69 39.86 -6.25
N SER A 187 -5.68 39.20 -5.63
CA SER A 187 -7.01 39.77 -5.39
C SER A 187 -6.95 40.98 -4.45
N LEU A 188 -6.11 40.93 -3.41
CA LEU A 188 -5.88 42.04 -2.49
C LEU A 188 -5.18 43.22 -3.17
N ILE A 189 -4.17 42.96 -4.00
CA ILE A 189 -3.47 44.00 -4.78
C ILE A 189 -4.45 44.71 -5.73
N ARG A 190 -5.27 43.95 -6.47
CA ARG A 190 -6.28 44.50 -7.38
C ARG A 190 -7.31 45.38 -6.67
N ARG A 191 -7.69 45.02 -5.43
CA ARG A 191 -8.63 45.81 -4.62
C ARG A 191 -8.02 47.15 -4.16
N ARG A 192 -6.72 47.18 -3.88
CA ARG A 192 -6.01 48.42 -3.52
C ARG A 192 -5.83 49.34 -4.73
N ALA A 193 -5.51 48.79 -5.90
CA ALA A 193 -5.36 49.54 -7.14
C ALA A 193 -6.66 50.22 -7.63
N LYS A 194 -7.83 49.73 -7.21
CA LYS A 194 -9.12 50.38 -7.50
C LYS A 194 -9.51 51.49 -6.51
N LYS A 195 -8.81 51.61 -5.37
CA LYS A 195 -9.09 52.61 -4.33
C LYS A 195 -8.15 53.81 -4.38
N ALA A 196 -7.10 53.76 -5.21
CA ALA A 196 -6.22 54.87 -5.56
C ALA A 196 -6.62 55.39 -6.94
#